data_AF-A0A395YHN4-F1
#
_entry.id   AF-A0A395YHN4-F1
#
_cell.length_a   1.000
_cell.length_b   1.000
_cell.length_c   1.000
_cell.angle_alpha   90.00
_cell.angle_beta   90.00
_cell.angle_gamma   90.00
#
_symmetry.space_group_name_H-M   'P 1'
#
loop_
_entity.id
_entity.type
_entity.pdbx_description
1 polymer ?
#
loop_
_entity_poly.entity_id
_entity_poly.type
_entity_poly.pdbx_seq_one_letter_code
_entity_poly.pdbx_strand_id
1 'polypeptide(L)'
;MKSGKKILAFCLAACLTVSGLLAGTAFPSQAEYVDMSDNRFVHTDKAPSGKTGKTINIPLTITNDGGEFDEDENIYVSFSPNNYFHDDPDEIMNDDRSKEFPFEMDQNMFNTKKKVGKLKENRSKTVSLSARVRRDLSDGYYAVTIRVEGEVSGFREEQVNIWIKKSSDTSDDDEDENGTIDIVLGENQSTPDGTYPNVMNFSINMRNACKTDLYDVTAILELSEDKEKYPFEINDANYDRRFDKLAAGETVQLTYSMAIRDDVYTGYYPIKTTIYYRDSSNGMGDLEKLERSFFVRVHNKEKEDDLGEFDKNDRKMARLVVDSYETIPSEVYAGQEFELILRMKNASSEIPATNILFTMESEKVSESAVFTMESGSSSMTVSRMNPGEIKELRMKMIPGAGVDQRSYSLAINETYDSPEFKNAEEKVSVDIPVKQEPRMNVGTFEIMPDSITVGSESNVMFPINNTGKVTLYNVMVRFEADSINPAESYVGNIKSGETGNVDAMLTAVAPTSDDGTVHIEITYEDVNGVPTVVEKTLLLTVMEEEPMDMGDFDMGDMDGMEGEPTFFQKNKMVILATAAVAVAGVAALVIHMRKKKKKRLLEEEEGETEDENS
;
A
#
# COMPACT_ATOMS: atom_id res chain seq x y z
N MET A 1 -41.93 0.37 0.75
CA MET A 1 -41.94 1.43 -0.29
C MET A 1 -40.96 2.50 0.17
N LYS A 2 -39.89 2.96 -0.51
CA LYS A 2 -39.12 2.73 -1.75
C LYS A 2 -37.75 3.41 -1.42
N SER A 3 -36.60 2.75 -1.37
CA SER A 3 -35.60 2.51 -2.44
C SER A 3 -34.99 3.75 -3.14
N GLY A 4 -33.65 3.85 -3.10
CA GLY A 4 -32.76 4.47 -4.12
C GLY A 4 -32.10 5.79 -3.68
N LYS A 5 -30.84 6.16 -4.01
CA LYS A 5 -29.78 5.62 -4.87
C LYS A 5 -28.45 6.35 -4.53
N LYS A 6 -27.33 5.73 -4.90
CA LYS A 6 -25.92 6.16 -4.81
C LYS A 6 -25.48 7.17 -5.90
N ILE A 7 -24.38 7.91 -5.63
CA ILE A 7 -23.29 8.45 -6.50
C ILE A 7 -23.54 9.69 -7.41
N LEU A 8 -22.67 10.73 -7.30
CA LEU A 8 -21.93 11.47 -8.37
C LEU A 8 -20.99 12.51 -7.71
N ALA A 9 -19.65 12.38 -7.70
CA ALA A 9 -18.63 12.70 -8.71
C ALA A 9 -18.34 14.21 -8.92
N PHE A 10 -17.08 14.55 -8.64
CA PHE A 10 -16.42 15.85 -8.72
C PHE A 10 -15.99 16.14 -10.17
N CYS A 11 -16.34 17.32 -10.70
CA CYS A 11 -15.67 17.93 -11.87
C CYS A 11 -15.54 19.43 -11.63
N LEU A 12 -14.31 19.94 -11.45
CA LEU A 12 -14.04 21.38 -11.52
C LEU A 12 -12.57 21.65 -11.90
N ALA A 13 -12.35 22.15 -13.12
CA ALA A 13 -11.25 23.04 -13.55
C ALA A 13 -11.45 23.30 -15.06
N ALA A 14 -12.30 24.25 -15.47
CA ALA A 14 -12.10 25.71 -15.54
C ALA A 14 -11.11 26.15 -16.64
N CYS A 15 -11.70 26.67 -17.72
CA CYS A 15 -11.11 27.33 -18.89
C CYS A 15 -10.23 28.54 -18.55
N LEU A 16 -9.26 28.84 -19.43
CA LEU A 16 -8.84 30.21 -19.72
C LEU A 16 -8.29 30.31 -21.15
N THR A 17 -9.11 30.89 -22.03
CA THR A 17 -8.75 31.38 -23.37
C THR A 17 -8.24 32.82 -23.27
N VAL A 18 -7.13 33.15 -23.92
CA VAL A 18 -6.77 34.53 -24.29
C VAL A 18 -6.48 34.57 -25.79
N SER A 19 -7.27 35.37 -26.50
CA SER A 19 -7.12 35.69 -27.92
C SER A 19 -6.39 37.02 -28.11
N GLY A 20 -5.53 37.12 -29.13
CA GLY A 20 -4.89 38.36 -29.59
C GLY A 20 -3.97 38.13 -30.78
N LEU A 21 -4.43 38.51 -31.99
CA LEU A 21 -3.76 38.38 -33.28
C LEU A 21 -2.44 39.18 -33.37
N LEU A 22 -1.43 38.60 -34.03
CA LEU A 22 -0.57 39.27 -35.01
C LEU A 22 -0.01 38.24 -36.02
N ALA A 23 0.05 38.68 -37.27
CA ALA A 23 0.28 37.94 -38.51
C ALA A 23 1.36 36.84 -38.55
N GLY A 24 1.03 35.76 -39.27
CA GLY A 24 1.96 35.16 -40.24
C GLY A 24 2.95 34.14 -39.70
N THR A 25 2.48 33.03 -39.14
CA THR A 25 3.17 31.74 -39.25
C THR A 25 2.11 30.66 -39.39
N ALA A 26 2.24 29.79 -40.39
CA ALA A 26 1.43 28.58 -40.48
C ALA A 26 1.83 27.68 -39.31
N PHE A 27 0.93 27.53 -38.34
CA PHE A 27 1.05 26.51 -37.30
C PHE A 27 0.70 25.16 -37.93
N PRO A 28 1.57 24.13 -37.90
CA PRO A 28 1.15 22.79 -38.27
C PRO A 28 0.11 22.27 -37.26
N SER A 29 -0.91 21.60 -37.79
CA SER A 29 -2.08 21.06 -37.10
C SER A 29 -1.76 20.37 -35.76
N GLN A 30 -2.55 20.68 -34.73
CA GLN A 30 -2.43 20.05 -33.41
C GLN A 30 -3.14 18.70 -33.41
N ALA A 31 -2.43 17.68 -32.92
CA ALA A 31 -2.91 16.33 -32.65
C ALA A 31 -4.02 16.34 -31.57
N GLU A 32 -5.22 15.83 -31.87
CA GLU A 32 -6.41 15.90 -31.02
C GLU A 32 -6.89 14.49 -30.60
N TYR A 33 -7.20 14.30 -29.32
CA TYR A 33 -7.70 13.04 -28.76
C TYR A 33 -9.19 12.89 -29.11
N VAL A 34 -9.58 11.77 -29.73
CA VAL A 34 -10.99 11.52 -30.10
C VAL A 34 -11.71 10.73 -29.01
N ASP A 35 -12.94 11.13 -28.68
CA ASP A 35 -13.79 10.37 -27.76
C ASP A 35 -14.22 9.03 -28.39
N MET A 36 -13.93 7.92 -27.69
CA MET A 36 -14.16 6.54 -28.15
C MET A 36 -15.19 5.81 -27.28
N SER A 37 -15.92 6.54 -26.44
CA SER A 37 -16.91 5.97 -25.53
C SER A 37 -18.08 5.26 -26.25
N ASP A 38 -18.32 5.59 -27.52
CA ASP A 38 -19.37 4.98 -28.35
C ASP A 38 -18.89 3.77 -29.19
N ASN A 39 -17.62 3.36 -29.07
CA ASN A 39 -17.12 2.17 -29.75
C ASN A 39 -17.81 0.90 -29.24
N ARG A 40 -18.22 0.03 -30.16
CA ARG A 40 -18.92 -1.24 -29.91
C ARG A 40 -18.14 -2.44 -30.43
N PHE A 41 -17.34 -2.27 -31.48
CA PHE A 41 -16.62 -3.36 -32.16
C PHE A 41 -15.13 -3.39 -31.83
N VAL A 42 -14.50 -2.24 -31.58
CA VAL A 42 -13.05 -2.10 -31.42
C VAL A 42 -12.71 -1.39 -30.12
N HIS A 43 -11.98 -2.09 -29.25
CA HIS A 43 -11.58 -1.57 -27.95
C HIS A 43 -10.06 -1.66 -27.76
N THR A 44 -9.50 -0.66 -27.08
CA THR A 44 -8.15 -0.67 -26.54
C THR A 44 -8.22 -0.37 -25.03
N ASP A 45 -7.50 -1.12 -24.20
CA ASP A 45 -7.51 -0.89 -22.74
C ASP A 45 -6.84 0.44 -22.37
N LYS A 46 -5.87 0.86 -23.19
CA LYS A 46 -5.16 2.14 -23.16
C LYS A 46 -4.73 2.50 -24.57
N ALA A 47 -4.56 3.79 -24.86
CA ALA A 47 -4.02 4.25 -26.14
C ALA A 47 -2.64 3.61 -26.40
N PRO A 48 -2.48 2.80 -27.46
CA PRO A 48 -1.19 2.21 -27.81
C PRO A 48 -0.17 3.31 -28.09
N SER A 49 1.07 3.12 -27.62
CA SER A 49 2.13 4.12 -27.79
C SER A 49 3.24 3.65 -28.73
N GLY A 50 3.69 4.53 -29.62
CA GLY A 50 4.78 4.29 -30.57
C GLY A 50 5.75 5.47 -30.67
N LYS A 51 6.88 5.24 -31.34
CA LYS A 51 7.88 6.29 -31.64
C LYS A 51 7.97 6.52 -33.14
N THR A 52 8.19 7.77 -33.57
CA THR A 52 8.39 8.09 -34.99
C THR A 52 9.56 7.29 -35.58
N GLY A 53 9.39 6.77 -36.81
CA GLY A 53 10.37 5.95 -37.51
C GLY A 53 10.44 4.47 -37.09
N LYS A 54 9.66 4.05 -36.08
CA LYS A 54 9.60 2.66 -35.58
C LYS A 54 8.22 2.05 -35.81
N THR A 55 8.17 0.72 -35.88
CA THR A 55 6.91 -0.03 -35.98
C THR A 55 6.19 -0.05 -34.63
N ILE A 56 4.94 0.44 -34.60
CA ILE A 56 4.05 0.29 -33.46
C ILE A 56 3.26 -1.01 -33.60
N ASN A 57 3.00 -1.69 -32.49
CA ASN A 57 2.05 -2.79 -32.41
C ASN A 57 0.81 -2.32 -31.64
N ILE A 58 -0.36 -2.40 -32.29
CA ILE A 58 -1.64 -1.85 -31.82
C ILE A 58 -2.51 -3.04 -31.41
N PRO A 59 -2.54 -3.40 -30.11
CA PRO A 59 -3.43 -4.44 -29.63
C PRO A 59 -4.88 -3.94 -29.68
N LEU A 60 -5.74 -4.72 -30.32
CA LEU A 60 -7.15 -4.45 -30.52
C LEU A 60 -7.97 -5.59 -29.96
N THR A 61 -8.97 -5.28 -29.14
CA THR A 61 -10.00 -6.22 -28.72
C THR A 61 -11.19 -6.05 -29.64
N ILE A 62 -11.46 -7.08 -30.45
CA ILE A 62 -12.57 -7.08 -31.41
C ILE A 62 -13.75 -7.81 -30.80
N THR A 63 -14.91 -7.18 -30.74
CA THR A 63 -16.16 -7.70 -30.17
C THR A 63 -17.21 -7.85 -31.26
N ASN A 64 -17.90 -8.99 -31.33
CA ASN A 64 -19.08 -9.16 -32.19
C ASN A 64 -20.33 -8.60 -31.49
N ASP A 65 -20.42 -7.28 -31.33
CA ASP A 65 -21.53 -6.62 -30.64
C ASP A 65 -22.88 -6.87 -31.35
N GLY A 66 -23.87 -7.30 -30.58
CA GLY A 66 -25.24 -7.55 -31.07
C GLY A 66 -25.36 -8.64 -32.15
N GLY A 67 -24.31 -9.45 -32.36
CA GLY A 67 -24.29 -10.50 -33.39
C GLY A 67 -24.29 -9.93 -34.80
N GLU A 68 -23.71 -8.75 -35.00
CA GLU A 68 -23.67 -8.07 -36.30
C GLU A 68 -22.84 -8.82 -37.35
N PHE A 69 -21.97 -9.73 -36.91
CA PHE A 69 -21.25 -10.71 -37.73
C PHE A 69 -21.79 -12.12 -37.44
N ASP A 70 -21.96 -12.95 -38.49
CA ASP A 70 -22.46 -14.32 -38.38
C ASP A 70 -21.48 -15.16 -37.53
N GLU A 71 -21.99 -15.94 -36.57
CA GLU A 71 -21.15 -16.74 -35.68
C GLU A 71 -20.30 -17.79 -36.41
N ASP A 72 -20.69 -18.15 -37.64
CA ASP A 72 -19.98 -19.11 -38.48
C ASP A 72 -19.02 -18.48 -39.49
N GLU A 73 -18.95 -17.16 -39.59
CA GLU A 73 -18.02 -16.49 -40.51
C GLU A 73 -16.69 -16.12 -39.84
N ASN A 74 -15.62 -16.02 -40.63
CA ASN A 74 -14.40 -15.43 -40.09
C ASN A 74 -14.49 -13.91 -40.08
N ILE A 75 -14.14 -13.32 -38.94
CA ILE A 75 -13.97 -11.87 -38.84
C ILE A 75 -12.50 -11.53 -39.13
N TYR A 76 -12.30 -10.42 -39.83
CA TYR A 76 -11.01 -9.83 -40.13
C TYR A 76 -10.94 -8.40 -39.63
N VAL A 77 -9.72 -7.93 -39.35
CA VAL A 77 -9.44 -6.55 -38.96
C VAL A 77 -8.35 -5.96 -39.86
N SER A 78 -8.48 -4.68 -40.23
CA SER A 78 -7.48 -3.94 -41.01
C SER A 78 -7.52 -2.44 -40.69
N PHE A 79 -6.51 -1.69 -41.14
CA PHE A 79 -6.64 -0.24 -41.21
C PHE A 79 -7.71 0.12 -42.25
N SER A 80 -8.60 1.05 -41.93
CA SER A 80 -9.61 1.51 -42.89
C SER A 80 -8.97 2.32 -44.02
N PRO A 81 -9.33 2.08 -45.30
CA PRO A 81 -9.02 2.98 -46.40
C PRO A 81 -9.50 4.43 -46.18
N ASN A 82 -10.57 4.61 -45.38
CA ASN A 82 -11.13 5.92 -45.03
C ASN A 82 -10.21 6.76 -44.13
N ASN A 83 -9.12 6.18 -43.62
CA ASN A 83 -8.05 6.95 -42.98
C ASN A 83 -7.32 7.89 -43.95
N TYR A 84 -7.42 7.64 -45.25
CA TYR A 84 -6.65 8.36 -46.26
C TYR A 84 -7.48 8.78 -47.48
N PHE A 85 -8.44 7.95 -47.89
CA PHE A 85 -9.31 8.21 -49.04
C PHE A 85 -10.72 8.54 -48.55
N HIS A 86 -11.22 9.74 -48.86
CA HIS A 86 -12.63 10.08 -48.65
C HIS A 86 -13.44 9.92 -49.95
N ASP A 87 -14.68 9.46 -49.81
CA ASP A 87 -15.63 9.18 -50.91
C ASP A 87 -16.25 10.44 -51.57
N ASP A 88 -15.87 11.65 -51.17
CA ASP A 88 -16.44 12.90 -51.70
C ASP A 88 -15.43 13.69 -52.55
N PRO A 89 -15.49 13.59 -53.90
CA PRO A 89 -14.58 14.29 -54.80
C PRO A 89 -14.85 15.81 -54.91
N ASP A 90 -15.93 16.33 -54.33
CA ASP A 90 -16.36 17.73 -54.49
C ASP A 90 -16.03 18.64 -53.29
N GLU A 91 -15.48 18.10 -52.19
CA GLU A 91 -14.98 18.91 -51.06
C GLU A 91 -13.52 19.36 -51.28
N ILE A 92 -13.34 20.47 -51.99
CA ILE A 92 -12.06 21.19 -51.97
C ILE A 92 -11.92 21.90 -50.61
N MET A 93 -11.20 21.31 -49.64
CA MET A 93 -10.60 22.08 -48.54
C MET A 93 -9.36 21.39 -47.93
N ASN A 94 -8.23 22.10 -48.05
CA ASN A 94 -6.96 22.00 -47.33
C ASN A 94 -6.30 20.62 -47.17
N ASP A 95 -5.18 20.49 -47.88
CA ASP A 95 -4.11 19.47 -47.85
C ASP A 95 -3.42 19.30 -46.47
N ASP A 96 -4.18 19.22 -45.38
CA ASP A 96 -3.65 19.12 -44.01
C ASP A 96 -4.02 17.79 -43.32
N ARG A 97 -5.05 17.08 -43.77
CA ARG A 97 -5.49 15.80 -43.17
C ARG A 97 -4.67 14.58 -43.59
N SER A 98 -3.95 14.66 -44.72
CA SER A 98 -2.90 13.68 -45.05
C SER A 98 -1.76 13.65 -44.02
N LYS A 99 -1.67 14.66 -43.14
CA LYS A 99 -0.75 14.73 -42.00
C LYS A 99 -1.31 14.12 -40.71
N GLU A 100 -2.58 13.73 -40.67
CA GLU A 100 -3.23 13.13 -39.48
C GLU A 100 -3.03 11.62 -39.41
N PHE A 101 -2.90 10.91 -40.53
CA PHE A 101 -2.64 9.48 -40.50
C PHE A 101 -1.19 9.19 -40.07
N PRO A 102 -0.97 8.45 -38.97
CA PRO A 102 0.33 8.41 -38.32
C PRO A 102 1.32 7.38 -38.90
N PHE A 103 0.91 6.57 -39.89
CA PHE A 103 1.73 5.48 -40.40
C PHE A 103 2.25 5.70 -41.82
N GLU A 104 3.43 5.15 -42.10
CA GLU A 104 4.00 5.07 -43.44
C GLU A 104 3.11 4.15 -44.29
N MET A 105 2.76 4.62 -45.48
CA MET A 105 1.89 3.89 -46.39
C MET A 105 2.74 3.00 -47.30
N ASP A 106 2.49 1.70 -47.25
CA ASP A 106 2.93 0.77 -48.28
C ASP A 106 1.76 0.38 -49.21
N GLN A 107 2.05 -0.33 -50.30
CA GLN A 107 1.05 -0.74 -51.29
C GLN A 107 -0.02 -1.72 -50.73
N ASN A 108 0.23 -2.31 -49.56
CA ASN A 108 -0.55 -3.39 -48.98
C ASN A 108 -1.27 -3.01 -47.68
N MET A 109 -1.01 -1.84 -47.09
CA MET A 109 -1.51 -1.44 -45.78
C MET A 109 -3.03 -1.55 -45.64
N PHE A 110 -3.78 -1.13 -46.65
CA PHE A 110 -5.26 -1.20 -46.64
C PHE A 110 -5.82 -2.47 -47.28
N ASN A 111 -4.96 -3.28 -47.92
CA ASN A 111 -5.34 -4.54 -48.56
C ASN A 111 -5.07 -5.75 -47.65
N THR A 112 -4.25 -5.57 -46.61
CA THR A 112 -3.87 -6.63 -45.66
C THR A 112 -4.89 -6.71 -44.53
N LYS A 113 -5.61 -7.84 -44.49
CA LYS A 113 -6.60 -8.16 -43.46
C LYS A 113 -6.05 -9.20 -42.50
N LYS A 114 -6.08 -8.91 -41.20
CA LYS A 114 -5.66 -9.87 -40.16
C LYS A 114 -6.86 -10.66 -39.68
N LYS A 115 -6.77 -11.99 -39.77
CA LYS A 115 -7.84 -12.90 -39.36
C LYS A 115 -8.00 -12.93 -37.84
N VAL A 116 -9.17 -12.53 -37.34
CA VAL A 116 -9.60 -12.71 -35.95
C VAL A 116 -10.15 -14.12 -35.76
N GLY A 117 -10.89 -14.63 -36.74
CA GLY A 117 -11.57 -15.93 -36.70
C GLY A 117 -13.05 -15.78 -36.34
N LYS A 118 -13.72 -16.89 -36.06
CA LYS A 118 -15.15 -16.91 -35.74
C LYS A 118 -15.42 -16.40 -34.32
N LEU A 119 -16.40 -15.52 -34.14
CA LEU A 119 -16.83 -15.01 -32.84
C LEU A 119 -18.35 -15.09 -32.71
N LYS A 120 -18.82 -15.74 -31.63
CA LYS A 120 -20.24 -15.71 -31.26
C LYS A 120 -20.66 -14.30 -30.83
N GLU A 121 -21.95 -14.04 -30.85
CA GLU A 121 -22.55 -12.80 -30.35
C GLU A 121 -21.97 -12.38 -28.99
N ASN A 122 -21.59 -11.11 -28.89
CA ASN A 122 -21.02 -10.45 -27.72
C ASN A 122 -19.73 -11.11 -27.18
N ARG A 123 -19.03 -11.90 -27.99
CA ARG A 123 -17.70 -12.44 -27.65
C ARG A 123 -16.60 -11.59 -28.27
N SER A 124 -15.50 -11.48 -27.53
CA SER A 124 -14.34 -10.71 -27.94
C SER A 124 -13.10 -11.57 -28.14
N LYS A 125 -12.19 -11.12 -29.01
CA LYS A 125 -10.85 -11.69 -29.17
C LYS A 125 -9.83 -10.61 -29.48
N THR A 126 -8.64 -10.77 -28.91
CA THR A 126 -7.54 -9.84 -29.13
C THR A 126 -6.76 -10.22 -30.38
N VAL A 127 -6.42 -9.20 -31.14
CA VAL A 127 -5.61 -9.25 -32.36
C VAL A 127 -4.75 -8.00 -32.38
N SER A 128 -3.63 -7.99 -33.12
CA SER A 128 -2.75 -6.83 -33.14
C SER A 128 -2.45 -6.40 -34.56
N LEU A 129 -2.63 -5.12 -34.88
CA LEU A 129 -2.18 -4.54 -36.14
C LEU A 129 -0.83 -3.85 -35.93
N SER A 130 0.05 -3.90 -36.92
CA SER A 130 1.37 -3.27 -36.85
C SER A 130 1.57 -2.35 -38.03
N ALA A 131 2.22 -1.21 -37.79
CA ALA A 131 2.53 -0.24 -38.83
C ALA A 131 3.73 0.63 -38.43
N ARG A 132 4.55 1.03 -39.41
CA ARG A 132 5.68 1.94 -39.17
C ARG A 132 5.18 3.36 -39.00
N VAL A 133 5.52 4.00 -37.89
CA VAL A 133 5.12 5.39 -37.60
C VAL A 133 5.96 6.34 -38.44
N ARG A 134 5.31 7.30 -39.10
CA ARG A 134 6.04 8.28 -39.94
C ARG A 134 7.03 9.10 -39.13
N ARG A 135 8.17 9.43 -39.74
CA ARG A 135 9.26 10.19 -39.10
C ARG A 135 8.94 11.68 -38.87
N ASP A 136 8.01 12.24 -39.63
CA ASP A 136 7.70 13.68 -39.67
C ASP A 136 6.71 14.16 -38.59
N LEU A 137 6.13 13.24 -37.82
CA LEU A 137 5.13 13.56 -36.80
C LEU A 137 5.71 14.24 -35.56
N SER A 138 4.86 15.03 -34.90
CA SER A 138 5.10 15.59 -33.57
C SER A 138 4.58 14.65 -32.48
N ASP A 139 5.01 14.89 -31.24
CA ASP A 139 4.42 14.23 -30.08
C ASP A 139 2.91 14.55 -30.00
N GLY A 140 2.07 13.54 -29.82
CA GLY A 140 0.62 13.75 -29.76
C GLY A 140 -0.25 12.50 -29.89
N TYR A 141 -1.55 12.66 -29.71
CA TYR A 141 -2.55 11.62 -29.97
C TYR A 141 -3.03 11.68 -31.42
N TYR A 142 -2.99 10.53 -32.08
CA TYR A 142 -3.47 10.37 -33.45
C TYR A 142 -4.61 9.37 -33.48
N ALA A 143 -5.71 9.74 -34.13
CA ALA A 143 -6.86 8.86 -34.31
C ALA A 143 -6.64 7.97 -35.54
N VAL A 144 -6.89 6.67 -35.39
CA VAL A 144 -6.78 5.69 -36.47
C VAL A 144 -8.08 4.93 -36.58
N THR A 145 -8.69 4.95 -37.76
CA THR A 145 -9.92 4.22 -38.06
C THR A 145 -9.60 2.76 -38.38
N ILE A 146 -10.17 1.85 -37.60
CA ILE A 146 -10.03 0.40 -37.74
C ILE A 146 -11.28 -0.16 -38.41
N ARG A 147 -11.09 -0.98 -39.45
CA ARG A 147 -12.19 -1.72 -40.09
C ARG A 147 -12.26 -3.13 -39.54
N VAL A 148 -13.44 -3.54 -39.10
CA VAL A 148 -13.81 -4.92 -38.75
C VAL A 148 -14.74 -5.44 -39.83
N GLU A 149 -14.40 -6.56 -40.47
CA GLU A 149 -15.11 -7.08 -41.64
C GLU A 149 -15.38 -8.58 -41.52
N GLY A 150 -16.64 -8.98 -41.76
CA GLY A 150 -17.05 -10.38 -41.89
C GLY A 150 -16.91 -10.88 -43.32
N GLU A 151 -16.81 -12.20 -43.52
CA GLU A 151 -16.78 -12.80 -44.87
C GLU A 151 -18.06 -12.52 -45.68
N VAL A 152 -19.19 -12.35 -44.99
CA VAL A 152 -20.53 -12.12 -45.57
C VAL A 152 -21.27 -10.94 -44.94
N SER A 153 -21.05 -10.61 -43.66
CA SER A 153 -21.88 -9.60 -42.94
C SER A 153 -21.49 -8.13 -43.16
N GLY A 154 -20.59 -7.85 -44.10
CA GLY A 154 -20.10 -6.50 -44.39
C GLY A 154 -19.06 -6.02 -43.37
N PHE A 155 -18.91 -4.69 -43.20
CA PHE A 155 -17.88 -4.11 -42.34
C PHE A 155 -18.41 -3.01 -41.41
N ARG A 156 -17.70 -2.79 -40.30
CA ARG A 156 -17.88 -1.67 -39.36
C ARG A 156 -16.54 -0.96 -39.17
N GLU A 157 -16.59 0.34 -38.90
CA GLU A 157 -15.40 1.17 -38.72
C GLU A 157 -15.51 1.98 -37.44
N GLU A 158 -14.46 1.93 -36.63
CA GLU A 158 -14.38 2.63 -35.36
C GLU A 158 -12.96 3.15 -35.15
N GLN A 159 -12.82 4.29 -34.46
CA GLN A 159 -11.53 4.93 -34.26
C GLN A 159 -10.85 4.44 -32.98
N VAL A 160 -9.51 4.39 -33.00
CA VAL A 160 -8.66 4.16 -31.82
C VAL A 160 -7.60 5.25 -31.72
N ASN A 161 -7.29 5.69 -30.49
CA ASN A 161 -6.28 6.72 -30.24
C ASN A 161 -4.95 6.02 -30.05
N ILE A 162 -3.92 6.49 -30.72
CA ILE A 162 -2.53 6.09 -30.46
C ILE A 162 -1.72 7.30 -29.99
N TRP A 163 -0.78 7.08 -29.09
CA TRP A 163 0.15 8.11 -28.62
C TRP A 163 1.48 7.98 -29.35
N ILE A 164 1.87 9.00 -30.12
CA ILE A 164 3.15 9.03 -30.81
C ILE A 164 4.13 9.94 -30.07
N LYS A 165 5.36 9.47 -29.89
CA LYS A 165 6.50 10.24 -29.38
C LYS A 165 7.54 10.40 -30.48
N LYS A 166 8.04 11.62 -30.72
CA LYS A 166 9.10 11.89 -31.67
C LYS A 166 10.41 11.27 -31.19
N SER A 167 11.01 10.43 -32.03
CA SER A 167 12.32 9.84 -31.78
C SER A 167 13.40 10.94 -31.85
N SER A 168 14.32 10.95 -30.88
CA SER A 168 15.51 11.82 -30.85
C SER A 168 16.68 11.25 -31.65
N ASP A 169 16.56 10.01 -32.11
CA ASP A 169 17.71 9.22 -32.54
C ASP A 169 17.76 9.11 -34.07
N THR A 170 18.76 9.76 -34.67
CA THR A 170 19.22 9.49 -36.04
C THR A 170 20.06 8.22 -36.05
N SER A 171 19.44 7.05 -35.95
CA SER A 171 20.10 5.80 -36.32
C SER A 171 19.07 4.70 -36.58
N ASP A 172 19.16 4.13 -37.78
CA ASP A 172 18.40 2.98 -38.22
C ASP A 172 18.83 1.73 -37.45
N ASP A 173 17.86 0.84 -37.22
CA ASP A 173 18.03 -0.60 -37.34
C ASP A 173 16.62 -1.19 -37.33
N ASP A 174 16.31 -1.84 -38.46
CA ASP A 174 15.06 -2.47 -38.85
C ASP A 174 15.07 -3.94 -38.42
N GLU A 175 13.91 -4.49 -38.07
CA GLU A 175 13.62 -5.92 -38.28
C GLU A 175 12.24 -6.00 -38.96
N ASP A 176 12.24 -6.07 -40.29
CA ASP A 176 11.12 -6.55 -41.09
C ASP A 176 11.52 -7.90 -41.71
N GLU A 177 10.84 -8.97 -41.31
CA GLU A 177 10.93 -10.27 -41.97
C GLU A 177 10.15 -10.25 -43.29
N ASN A 178 10.85 -10.24 -44.43
CA ASN A 178 10.39 -10.93 -45.64
C ASN A 178 11.54 -11.14 -46.67
N GLY A 179 12.17 -12.32 -46.66
CA GLY A 179 12.58 -13.01 -47.90
C GLY A 179 14.04 -12.97 -48.41
N THR A 180 14.99 -12.25 -47.83
CA THR A 180 16.26 -11.95 -48.56
C THR A 180 17.52 -12.10 -47.71
N ILE A 181 18.45 -12.92 -48.22
CA ILE A 181 19.89 -13.04 -47.91
C ILE A 181 20.27 -13.09 -46.43
N ASP A 182 20.68 -14.27 -45.96
CA ASP A 182 21.11 -14.51 -44.59
C ASP A 182 22.51 -15.13 -44.52
N ILE A 183 23.44 -14.40 -43.90
CA ILE A 183 24.75 -14.92 -43.48
C ILE A 183 24.75 -14.98 -41.96
N VAL A 184 25.04 -16.16 -41.41
CA VAL A 184 25.03 -16.41 -39.97
C VAL A 184 26.46 -16.50 -39.46
N LEU A 185 26.75 -15.78 -38.37
CA LEU A 185 28.02 -15.87 -37.65
C LEU A 185 27.84 -16.65 -36.34
N GLY A 186 28.75 -17.58 -36.09
CA GLY A 186 28.88 -18.30 -34.84
C GLY A 186 27.81 -19.34 -34.53
N GLU A 187 27.15 -19.88 -35.55
CA GLU A 187 26.23 -20.99 -35.36
C GLU A 187 26.98 -22.26 -34.89
N ASN A 188 26.40 -22.97 -33.92
CA ASN A 188 26.90 -24.24 -33.37
C ASN A 188 28.35 -24.20 -32.83
N GLN A 189 28.85 -23.04 -32.43
CA GLN A 189 30.16 -22.89 -31.80
C GLN A 189 30.04 -22.26 -30.41
N SER A 190 30.99 -22.57 -29.52
CA SER A 190 31.13 -21.85 -28.27
C SER A 190 31.65 -20.44 -28.51
N THR A 191 31.23 -19.48 -27.69
CA THR A 191 31.78 -18.13 -27.69
C THR A 191 33.30 -18.20 -27.50
N PRO A 192 34.08 -17.56 -28.38
CA PRO A 192 35.52 -17.44 -28.17
C PRO A 192 35.83 -16.84 -26.81
N ASP A 193 36.80 -17.43 -26.10
CA ASP A 193 37.17 -17.06 -24.74
C ASP A 193 38.69 -16.79 -24.67
N GLY A 194 39.07 -15.69 -24.02
CA GLY A 194 40.46 -15.29 -23.85
C GLY A 194 40.71 -14.60 -22.51
N THR A 195 41.93 -14.73 -21.99
CA THR A 195 42.32 -14.16 -20.69
C THR A 195 43.53 -13.24 -20.85
N TYR A 196 43.43 -11.99 -20.43
CA TYR A 196 44.55 -11.05 -20.36
C TYR A 196 45.66 -11.60 -19.45
N PRO A 197 46.96 -11.43 -19.77
CA PRO A 197 47.56 -10.70 -20.90
C PRO A 197 47.80 -11.55 -22.15
N ASN A 198 47.17 -12.71 -22.28
CA ASN A 198 47.46 -13.62 -23.39
C ASN A 198 46.82 -13.14 -24.70
N VAL A 199 47.50 -13.42 -25.81
CA VAL A 199 46.92 -13.25 -27.16
C VAL A 199 45.81 -14.28 -27.35
N MET A 200 44.64 -13.80 -27.76
CA MET A 200 43.47 -14.60 -28.04
C MET A 200 43.47 -15.04 -29.51
N ASN A 201 43.67 -16.33 -29.73
CA ASN A 201 43.55 -16.97 -31.04
C ASN A 201 42.16 -17.61 -31.13
N PHE A 202 41.34 -17.18 -32.09
CA PHE A 202 39.98 -17.70 -32.22
C PHE A 202 39.50 -17.74 -33.66
N SER A 203 38.49 -18.55 -33.92
CA SER A 203 37.82 -18.65 -35.21
C SER A 203 36.31 -18.49 -35.03
N ILE A 204 35.66 -17.82 -35.98
CA ILE A 204 34.20 -17.68 -36.04
C ILE A 204 33.69 -18.38 -37.30
N ASN A 205 32.76 -19.32 -37.12
CA ASN A 205 32.03 -19.93 -38.21
C ASN A 205 31.14 -18.89 -38.90
N MET A 206 31.26 -18.76 -40.22
CA MET A 206 30.39 -17.94 -41.06
C MET A 206 29.69 -18.87 -42.07
N ARG A 207 28.36 -18.98 -41.98
CA ARG A 207 27.55 -19.79 -42.88
C ARG A 207 26.74 -18.94 -43.83
N ASN A 208 26.79 -19.26 -45.12
CA ASN A 208 25.80 -18.78 -46.08
C ASN A 208 24.49 -19.54 -45.87
N ALA A 209 23.51 -18.94 -45.20
CA ALA A 209 22.19 -19.53 -44.97
C ALA A 209 21.21 -19.27 -46.13
N CYS A 210 21.65 -18.58 -47.18
CA CYS A 210 20.88 -18.39 -48.42
C CYS A 210 20.73 -19.69 -49.21
N LYS A 211 19.77 -19.68 -50.14
CA LYS A 211 19.58 -20.75 -51.14
C LYS A 211 20.46 -20.58 -52.38
N THR A 212 21.23 -19.50 -52.47
CA THR A 212 22.09 -19.14 -53.61
C THR A 212 23.56 -19.05 -53.19
N ASP A 213 24.46 -19.23 -54.16
CA ASP A 213 25.90 -19.07 -53.95
C ASP A 213 26.26 -17.58 -53.90
N LEU A 214 27.08 -17.19 -52.93
CA LEU A 214 27.61 -15.84 -52.80
C LEU A 214 29.03 -15.75 -53.36
N TYR A 215 29.40 -14.60 -53.91
CA TYR A 215 30.69 -14.34 -54.54
C TYR A 215 31.34 -13.08 -53.96
N ASP A 216 32.67 -13.00 -54.04
CA ASP A 216 33.49 -11.89 -53.52
C ASP A 216 33.16 -11.54 -52.04
N VAL A 217 32.94 -12.57 -51.22
CA VAL A 217 32.54 -12.40 -49.83
C VAL A 217 33.72 -11.89 -49.00
N THR A 218 33.60 -10.69 -48.45
CA THR A 218 34.64 -10.07 -47.61
C THR A 218 34.05 -9.66 -46.27
N ALA A 219 34.53 -10.30 -45.19
CA ALA A 219 34.19 -9.96 -43.82
C ALA A 219 35.23 -8.98 -43.25
N ILE A 220 34.76 -7.83 -42.80
CA ILE A 220 35.56 -6.73 -42.24
C ILE A 220 35.09 -6.48 -40.81
N LEU A 221 36.00 -6.59 -39.84
CA LEU A 221 35.68 -6.25 -38.45
C LEU A 221 35.63 -4.73 -38.28
N GLU A 222 34.61 -4.23 -37.57
CA GLU A 222 34.55 -2.83 -37.17
C GLU A 222 35.45 -2.63 -35.95
N LEU A 223 36.61 -2.03 -36.17
CA LEU A 223 37.58 -1.73 -35.12
C LEU A 223 37.13 -0.48 -34.36
N SER A 224 37.31 -0.48 -33.04
CA SER A 224 36.98 0.68 -32.20
C SER A 224 38.06 0.95 -31.16
N GLU A 225 38.35 2.22 -30.91
CA GLU A 225 39.17 2.63 -29.75
C GLU A 225 38.36 2.60 -28.44
N ASP A 226 37.02 2.53 -28.53
CA ASP A 226 36.12 2.43 -27.38
C ASP A 226 36.25 1.06 -26.72
N LYS A 227 36.90 1.05 -25.55
CA LYS A 227 37.17 -0.14 -24.75
C LYS A 227 35.91 -0.86 -24.25
N GLU A 228 34.76 -0.20 -24.25
CA GLU A 228 33.48 -0.85 -23.90
C GLU A 228 32.88 -1.61 -25.09
N LYS A 229 33.29 -1.27 -26.32
CA LYS A 229 32.79 -1.89 -27.56
C LYS A 229 33.77 -2.86 -28.17
N TYR A 230 35.08 -2.65 -28.00
CA TYR A 230 36.12 -3.43 -28.65
C TYR A 230 37.27 -3.75 -27.68
N PRO A 231 37.45 -5.02 -27.26
CA PRO A 231 38.32 -5.37 -26.15
C PRO A 231 39.77 -5.67 -26.55
N PHE A 232 40.11 -5.54 -27.85
CA PHE A 232 41.40 -5.93 -28.39
C PHE A 232 42.24 -4.73 -28.80
N GLU A 233 43.56 -4.90 -28.72
CA GLU A 233 44.54 -4.00 -29.32
C GLU A 233 44.52 -4.12 -30.85
N ILE A 234 44.63 -3.00 -31.56
CA ILE A 234 44.69 -2.95 -33.02
C ILE A 234 46.15 -3.00 -33.44
N ASN A 235 46.67 -4.22 -33.64
CA ASN A 235 48.11 -4.45 -33.86
C ASN A 235 48.46 -4.97 -35.26
N ASP A 236 47.48 -5.41 -36.05
CA ASP A 236 47.68 -5.79 -37.45
C ASP A 236 47.17 -4.71 -38.40
N ALA A 237 47.80 -4.62 -39.56
CA ALA A 237 47.41 -3.69 -40.61
C ALA A 237 46.11 -4.09 -41.33
N ASN A 238 45.69 -5.36 -41.26
CA ASN A 238 44.51 -5.85 -41.95
C ASN A 238 43.89 -7.09 -41.27
N TYR A 239 42.61 -7.01 -40.89
CA TYR A 239 41.83 -8.10 -40.32
C TYR A 239 40.79 -8.70 -41.30
N ASP A 240 40.75 -8.22 -42.54
CA ASP A 240 39.77 -8.66 -43.52
C ASP A 240 39.92 -10.14 -43.86
N ARG A 241 38.80 -10.80 -44.09
CA ARG A 241 38.75 -12.20 -44.54
C ARG A 241 37.93 -12.28 -45.82
N ARG A 242 38.59 -12.67 -46.91
CA ARG A 242 38.02 -12.72 -48.25
C ARG A 242 37.87 -14.16 -48.74
N PHE A 243 36.74 -14.44 -49.38
CA PHE A 243 36.41 -15.70 -50.03
C PHE A 243 35.86 -15.39 -51.42
N ASP A 244 36.43 -16.01 -52.45
CA ASP A 244 35.99 -15.77 -53.84
C ASP A 244 34.57 -16.27 -54.09
N LYS A 245 34.19 -17.36 -53.41
CA LYS A 245 32.89 -18.00 -53.49
C LYS A 245 32.53 -18.65 -52.16
N LEU A 246 31.25 -18.59 -51.79
CA LEU A 246 30.65 -19.30 -50.66
C LEU A 246 29.33 -19.95 -51.12
N ALA A 247 29.32 -21.27 -51.24
CA ALA A 247 28.15 -22.00 -51.75
C ALA A 247 26.95 -21.93 -50.79
N ALA A 248 25.74 -22.14 -51.30
CA ALA A 248 24.53 -22.21 -50.48
C ALA A 248 24.68 -23.27 -49.35
N GLY A 249 24.49 -22.85 -48.09
CA GLY A 249 24.67 -23.69 -46.91
C GLY A 249 26.12 -23.90 -46.45
N GLU A 250 27.12 -23.42 -47.19
CA GLU A 250 28.53 -23.61 -46.85
C GLU A 250 28.92 -22.80 -45.61
N THR A 251 29.73 -23.40 -44.74
CA THR A 251 30.31 -22.75 -43.56
C THR A 251 31.82 -22.65 -43.70
N VAL A 252 32.36 -21.43 -43.55
CA VAL A 252 33.80 -21.14 -43.54
C VAL A 252 34.21 -20.58 -42.18
N GLN A 253 35.51 -20.57 -41.88
CA GLN A 253 36.03 -20.06 -40.60
C GLN A 253 36.79 -18.74 -40.79
N LEU A 254 36.34 -17.71 -40.09
CA LEU A 254 37.04 -16.44 -39.94
C LEU A 254 38.03 -16.56 -38.78
N THR A 255 39.32 -16.73 -39.07
CA THR A 255 40.36 -16.93 -38.03
C THR A 255 41.06 -15.61 -37.68
N TYR A 256 41.20 -15.33 -36.39
CA TYR A 256 41.79 -14.10 -35.84
C TYR A 256 42.79 -14.42 -34.72
N SER A 257 43.76 -13.52 -34.55
CA SER A 257 44.76 -13.53 -33.47
C SER A 257 44.88 -12.10 -32.96
N MET A 258 44.42 -11.85 -31.74
CA MET A 258 44.29 -10.49 -31.21
C MET A 258 44.77 -10.40 -29.76
N ALA A 259 45.50 -9.35 -29.41
CA ALA A 259 45.90 -9.11 -28.02
C ALA A 259 44.76 -8.43 -27.26
N ILE A 260 44.46 -8.88 -26.05
CA ILE A 260 43.46 -8.28 -25.18
C ILE A 260 44.07 -7.03 -24.53
N ARG A 261 43.30 -5.94 -24.46
CA ARG A 261 43.72 -4.68 -23.81
C ARG A 261 43.88 -4.87 -22.30
N ASP A 262 44.74 -4.09 -21.65
CA ASP A 262 44.90 -4.14 -20.19
C ASP A 262 43.78 -3.38 -19.43
N ASP A 263 43.12 -2.44 -20.10
CA ASP A 263 42.19 -1.48 -19.52
C ASP A 263 40.70 -1.89 -19.63
N VAL A 264 40.41 -3.05 -20.21
CA VAL A 264 39.06 -3.63 -20.35
C VAL A 264 38.67 -4.45 -19.12
N TYR A 265 37.37 -4.62 -18.90
CA TYR A 265 36.85 -5.42 -17.80
C TYR A 265 36.50 -6.84 -18.24
N THR A 266 36.38 -7.76 -17.29
CA THR A 266 35.83 -9.09 -17.56
C THR A 266 34.40 -8.96 -18.06
N GLY A 267 34.11 -9.55 -19.23
CA GLY A 267 32.80 -9.43 -19.84
C GLY A 267 32.70 -10.02 -21.24
N TYR A 268 31.52 -9.85 -21.84
CA TYR A 268 31.24 -10.19 -23.23
C TYR A 268 31.22 -8.94 -24.08
N TYR A 269 31.97 -8.96 -25.18
CA TYR A 269 32.10 -7.83 -26.07
C TYR A 269 31.54 -8.19 -27.45
N PRO A 270 30.57 -7.41 -27.98
CA PRO A 270 30.07 -7.61 -29.33
C PRO A 270 31.07 -7.08 -30.35
N ILE A 271 31.55 -7.94 -31.23
CA ILE A 271 32.39 -7.58 -32.37
C ILE A 271 31.51 -7.43 -33.60
N LYS A 272 31.32 -6.19 -34.03
CA LYS A 272 30.61 -5.86 -35.27
C LYS A 272 31.47 -6.23 -36.47
N THR A 273 30.82 -6.81 -37.48
CA THR A 273 31.42 -7.29 -38.72
C THR A 273 30.54 -6.87 -39.88
N THR A 274 31.10 -6.10 -40.81
CA THR A 274 30.46 -5.82 -42.10
C THR A 274 30.90 -6.86 -43.12
N ILE A 275 29.94 -7.53 -43.74
CA ILE A 275 30.18 -8.56 -44.75
C ILE A 275 29.71 -8.00 -46.09
N TYR A 276 30.66 -7.79 -46.99
CA TYR A 276 30.38 -7.43 -48.38
C TYR A 276 30.28 -8.68 -49.22
N TYR A 277 29.33 -8.75 -50.16
CA TYR A 277 29.13 -9.92 -51.03
C TYR A 277 28.44 -9.53 -52.34
N ARG A 278 28.36 -10.49 -53.27
CA ARG A 278 27.56 -10.43 -54.51
C ARG A 278 26.70 -11.69 -54.65
N ASP A 279 25.42 -11.54 -55.00
CA ASP A 279 24.49 -12.67 -55.29
C ASP A 279 24.49 -13.07 -56.79
N SER A 280 25.39 -12.52 -57.60
CA SER A 280 25.51 -12.85 -59.02
C SER A 280 26.57 -13.92 -59.30
N SER A 281 26.16 -15.01 -59.94
CA SER A 281 27.01 -16.13 -60.37
C SER A 281 28.22 -15.79 -61.25
N ASN A 282 28.27 -14.59 -61.83
CA ASN A 282 29.37 -14.12 -62.68
C ASN A 282 30.21 -13.00 -62.05
N GLY A 283 29.97 -12.63 -60.79
CA GLY A 283 30.69 -11.57 -60.08
C GLY A 283 30.46 -10.15 -60.65
N MET A 284 29.52 -9.97 -61.57
CA MET A 284 29.28 -8.70 -62.28
C MET A 284 28.15 -7.85 -61.66
N GLY A 285 27.54 -8.31 -60.56
CA GLY A 285 26.52 -7.58 -59.82
C GLY A 285 27.12 -6.55 -58.85
N ASP A 286 26.26 -5.67 -58.32
CA ASP A 286 26.66 -4.69 -57.32
C ASP A 286 27.11 -5.38 -56.01
N LEU A 287 28.07 -4.74 -55.32
CA LEU A 287 28.48 -5.17 -53.99
C LEU A 287 27.39 -4.77 -53.00
N GLU A 288 26.80 -5.78 -52.37
CA GLU A 288 25.88 -5.62 -51.26
C GLU A 288 26.64 -5.73 -49.94
N LYS A 289 26.06 -5.21 -48.86
CA LYS A 289 26.62 -5.29 -47.51
C LYS A 289 25.60 -5.77 -46.50
N LEU A 290 26.08 -6.52 -45.52
CA LEU A 290 25.31 -7.01 -44.38
C LEU A 290 26.11 -6.77 -43.11
N GLU A 291 25.46 -6.28 -42.07
CA GLU A 291 26.09 -6.11 -40.76
C GLU A 291 25.65 -7.25 -39.84
N ARG A 292 26.64 -7.84 -39.16
CA ARG A 292 26.47 -8.92 -38.19
C ARG A 292 27.37 -8.67 -37.00
N SER A 293 27.01 -9.25 -35.87
CA SER A 293 27.84 -9.22 -34.67
C SER A 293 28.03 -10.63 -34.13
N PHE A 294 29.20 -10.89 -33.58
CA PHE A 294 29.44 -12.06 -32.74
C PHE A 294 30.05 -11.61 -31.42
N PHE A 295 29.95 -12.44 -30.39
CA PHE A 295 30.52 -12.11 -29.08
C PHE A 295 31.87 -12.77 -28.88
N VAL A 296 32.74 -12.10 -28.14
CA VAL A 296 33.94 -12.68 -27.53
C VAL A 296 33.85 -12.48 -26.02
N ARG A 297 34.34 -13.46 -25.25
CA ARG A 297 34.46 -13.35 -23.80
C ARG A 297 35.90 -13.05 -23.43
N VAL A 298 36.08 -12.01 -22.64
CA VAL A 298 37.39 -11.61 -22.12
C VAL A 298 37.39 -11.71 -20.60
N HIS A 299 38.46 -12.26 -20.04
CA HIS A 299 38.76 -12.25 -18.61
C HIS A 299 39.93 -11.29 -18.34
N ASN A 300 39.70 -10.26 -17.53
CA ASN A 300 40.68 -9.30 -17.05
C ASN A 300 40.31 -8.84 -15.61
N LYS A 301 40.33 -7.55 -15.31
CA LYS A 301 39.85 -6.98 -14.03
C LYS A 301 38.32 -6.95 -13.99
N GLU A 302 37.72 -7.13 -12.81
CA GLU A 302 36.27 -7.00 -12.64
C GLU A 302 35.85 -5.53 -12.59
N LYS A 303 34.67 -5.21 -13.16
CA LYS A 303 34.07 -3.87 -13.08
C LYS A 303 33.36 -3.78 -11.72
N GLU A 304 33.65 -2.75 -10.93
CA GLU A 304 32.77 -2.38 -9.81
C GLU A 304 31.43 -1.95 -10.40
N ASP A 305 30.36 -2.64 -10.03
CA ASP A 305 29.09 -2.62 -10.75
C ASP A 305 28.21 -1.43 -10.31
N ASP A 306 28.00 -0.47 -11.22
CA ASP A 306 26.98 0.58 -11.09
C ASP A 306 25.62 -0.01 -11.50
N LEU A 307 24.95 -0.64 -10.52
CA LEU A 307 23.70 -1.37 -10.71
C LEU A 307 22.52 -0.47 -11.12
N GLY A 308 21.83 -0.87 -12.20
CA GLY A 308 20.54 -0.33 -12.68
C GLY A 308 19.31 -0.92 -11.97
N GLU A 309 18.12 -0.44 -12.37
CA GLU A 309 16.85 -0.42 -11.60
C GLU A 309 16.29 -1.75 -11.05
N PHE A 310 15.59 -1.59 -9.91
CA PHE A 310 15.03 -2.55 -8.96
C PHE A 310 13.90 -3.47 -9.49
N ASP A 311 14.08 -4.79 -9.41
CA ASP A 311 13.00 -5.79 -9.35
C ASP A 311 12.86 -6.31 -7.91
N LYS A 312 11.63 -6.30 -7.38
CA LYS A 312 11.31 -6.68 -6.00
C LYS A 312 11.58 -8.17 -5.69
N ASN A 313 11.72 -9.02 -6.71
CA ASN A 313 11.86 -10.47 -6.57
C ASN A 313 13.21 -11.06 -7.00
N ASP A 314 14.11 -10.29 -7.60
CA ASP A 314 15.45 -10.78 -7.94
C ASP A 314 16.46 -10.35 -6.87
N ARG A 315 16.41 -11.02 -5.70
CA ARG A 315 17.25 -10.67 -4.56
C ARG A 315 18.43 -11.63 -4.44
N LYS A 316 19.64 -11.13 -4.68
CA LYS A 316 20.93 -11.82 -4.42
C LYS A 316 21.37 -11.79 -2.94
N MET A 317 20.53 -11.26 -2.04
CA MET A 317 20.84 -11.11 -0.61
C MET A 317 19.79 -11.79 0.28
N ALA A 318 20.22 -12.21 1.47
CA ALA A 318 19.33 -12.78 2.49
C ALA A 318 18.26 -11.76 2.92
N ARG A 319 17.14 -12.21 3.47
CA ARG A 319 16.06 -11.32 3.94
C ARG A 319 15.83 -11.57 5.42
N LEU A 320 16.35 -10.72 6.27
CA LEU A 320 16.07 -10.76 7.69
C LEU A 320 14.78 -9.98 7.97
N VAL A 321 13.89 -10.54 8.79
CA VAL A 321 12.61 -9.94 9.16
C VAL A 321 12.31 -10.22 10.62
N VAL A 322 11.40 -9.43 11.21
CA VAL A 322 10.77 -9.78 12.47
C VAL A 322 9.67 -10.81 12.20
N ASP A 323 9.80 -12.01 12.74
CA ASP A 323 8.76 -13.05 12.68
C ASP A 323 7.70 -12.82 13.76
N SER A 324 8.14 -12.50 14.98
CA SER A 324 7.28 -12.08 16.09
C SER A 324 8.06 -11.31 17.14
N TYR A 325 7.35 -10.60 18.01
CA TYR A 325 7.90 -10.03 19.23
C TYR A 325 6.99 -10.29 20.41
N GLU A 326 7.55 -10.24 21.61
CA GLU A 326 6.85 -10.42 22.88
C GLU A 326 7.49 -9.53 23.95
N THR A 327 6.70 -9.05 24.90
CA THR A 327 7.20 -8.29 26.05
C THR A 327 6.90 -9.01 27.35
N ILE A 328 7.80 -8.88 28.32
CA ILE A 328 7.62 -9.39 29.69
C ILE A 328 7.90 -8.24 30.66
N PRO A 329 6.88 -7.75 31.40
CA PRO A 329 5.47 -8.15 31.36
C PRO A 329 4.80 -7.89 30.00
N SER A 330 3.67 -8.55 29.74
CA SER A 330 2.92 -8.43 28.48
C SER A 330 2.41 -7.01 28.22
N GLU A 331 2.20 -6.24 29.29
CA GLU A 331 1.84 -4.83 29.21
C GLU A 331 3.03 -3.98 29.63
N VAL A 332 3.44 -3.06 28.76
CA VAL A 332 4.57 -2.18 29.02
C VAL A 332 4.05 -0.86 29.59
N TYR A 333 4.48 -0.51 30.80
CA TYR A 333 4.12 0.75 31.46
C TYR A 333 5.27 1.76 31.41
N ALA A 334 4.93 3.02 31.18
CA ALA A 334 5.91 4.10 31.19
C ALA A 334 6.63 4.22 32.54
N GLY A 335 7.95 4.30 32.51
CA GLY A 335 8.81 4.36 33.70
C GLY A 335 9.05 3.02 34.38
N GLN A 336 8.48 1.91 33.88
CA GLN A 336 8.71 0.56 34.39
C GLN A 336 9.57 -0.25 33.42
N GLU A 337 10.42 -1.14 33.94
CA GLU A 337 11.25 -2.02 33.13
C GLU A 337 10.41 -3.11 32.44
N PHE A 338 10.83 -3.51 31.24
CA PHE A 338 10.31 -4.70 30.56
C PHE A 338 11.42 -5.39 29.74
N GLU A 339 11.29 -6.70 29.55
CA GLU A 339 12.10 -7.48 28.61
C GLU A 339 11.37 -7.56 27.26
N LEU A 340 12.03 -7.12 26.19
CA LEU A 340 11.60 -7.37 24.81
C LEU A 340 12.29 -8.63 24.28
N ILE A 341 11.50 -9.56 23.79
CA ILE A 341 11.93 -10.77 23.08
C ILE A 341 11.57 -10.60 21.60
N LEU A 342 12.57 -10.34 20.76
CA LEU A 342 12.42 -10.25 19.31
C LEU A 342 12.81 -11.58 18.66
N ARG A 343 11.93 -12.15 17.82
CA ARG A 343 12.23 -13.35 17.04
C ARG A 343 12.55 -12.93 15.60
N MET A 344 13.84 -12.84 15.30
CA MET A 344 14.33 -12.50 13.97
C MET A 344 14.38 -13.76 13.11
N LYS A 345 13.95 -13.66 11.85
CA LYS A 345 13.93 -14.78 10.90
C LYS A 345 14.63 -14.42 9.62
N ASN A 346 15.43 -15.34 9.11
CA ASN A 346 15.85 -15.27 7.71
C ASN A 346 14.71 -15.83 6.83
N ALA A 347 13.95 -14.94 6.22
CA ALA A 347 12.81 -15.26 5.36
C ALA A 347 13.21 -15.68 3.93
N SER A 348 14.50 -15.75 3.61
CA SER A 348 14.96 -16.32 2.34
C SER A 348 14.75 -17.83 2.29
N SER A 349 14.47 -18.35 1.10
CA SER A 349 14.31 -19.79 0.84
C SER A 349 15.65 -20.53 0.76
N GLU A 350 16.68 -19.88 0.20
CA GLU A 350 17.96 -20.55 -0.12
C GLU A 350 19.20 -19.76 0.33
N ILE A 351 19.07 -18.46 0.62
CA ILE A 351 20.21 -17.58 0.89
C ILE A 351 20.48 -17.45 2.40
N PRO A 352 21.64 -17.89 2.92
CA PRO A 352 22.02 -17.69 4.32
C PRO A 352 22.54 -16.27 4.57
N ALA A 353 22.41 -15.79 5.81
CA ALA A 353 23.05 -14.56 6.30
C ALA A 353 24.17 -14.90 7.30
N THR A 354 25.25 -14.13 7.29
CA THR A 354 26.42 -14.27 8.19
C THR A 354 26.89 -12.91 8.69
N ASN A 355 27.72 -12.87 9.73
CA ASN A 355 28.26 -11.62 10.30
C ASN A 355 27.17 -10.58 10.60
N ILE A 356 26.06 -11.04 11.19
CA ILE A 356 24.86 -10.23 11.37
C ILE A 356 25.03 -9.35 12.61
N LEU A 357 24.76 -8.07 12.46
CA LEU A 357 24.67 -7.08 13.53
C LEU A 357 23.27 -6.49 13.52
N PHE A 358 22.54 -6.68 14.62
CA PHE A 358 21.27 -6.00 14.86
C PHE A 358 21.52 -4.82 15.78
N THR A 359 21.06 -3.63 15.41
CA THR A 359 21.16 -2.41 16.22
C THR A 359 19.77 -1.82 16.42
N MET A 360 19.37 -1.67 17.68
CA MET A 360 18.09 -1.16 18.11
C MET A 360 18.15 0.36 18.21
N GLU A 361 17.18 1.02 17.57
CA GLU A 361 17.03 2.46 17.55
C GLU A 361 15.61 2.83 17.95
N SER A 362 15.48 3.41 19.14
CA SER A 362 14.18 3.88 19.65
C SER A 362 13.74 5.14 18.93
N GLU A 363 12.43 5.26 18.68
CA GLU A 363 11.78 6.53 18.39
C GLU A 363 12.16 7.58 19.47
N LYS A 364 12.27 8.84 19.06
CA LYS A 364 12.56 9.97 19.95
C LYS A 364 11.35 10.88 20.10
N VAL A 365 11.08 11.30 21.32
CA VAL A 365 10.10 12.35 21.66
C VAL A 365 10.84 13.46 22.39
N SER A 366 10.72 14.70 21.90
CA SER A 366 11.42 15.86 22.47
C SER A 366 12.93 15.61 22.63
N GLU A 367 13.56 15.08 21.57
CA GLU A 367 14.98 14.69 21.49
C GLU A 367 15.43 13.57 22.44
N SER A 368 14.52 12.99 23.24
CA SER A 368 14.82 11.88 24.14
C SER A 368 14.31 10.57 23.56
N ALA A 369 15.12 9.51 23.61
CA ALA A 369 14.69 8.17 23.23
C ALA A 369 13.53 7.72 24.14
N VAL A 370 12.48 7.18 23.53
CA VAL A 370 11.32 6.62 24.23
C VAL A 370 11.75 5.44 25.07
N PHE A 371 12.45 4.47 24.46
CA PHE A 371 13.00 3.30 25.11
C PHE A 371 14.49 3.49 25.35
N THR A 372 14.92 3.27 26.59
CA THR A 372 16.33 3.26 26.99
C THR A 372 16.71 1.87 27.48
N MET A 373 17.94 1.45 27.21
CA MET A 373 18.41 0.15 27.70
C MET A 373 18.61 0.24 29.21
N GLU A 374 17.96 -0.64 29.97
CA GLU A 374 18.20 -0.77 31.40
C GLU A 374 19.58 -1.39 31.64
N SER A 375 19.88 -2.42 30.86
CA SER A 375 21.14 -3.15 30.90
C SER A 375 21.48 -3.75 29.53
N GLY A 376 22.77 -3.92 29.25
CA GLY A 376 23.26 -4.46 27.99
C GLY A 376 23.53 -3.41 26.91
N SER A 377 23.76 -3.89 25.68
CA SER A 377 24.03 -3.07 24.50
C SER A 377 22.79 -2.94 23.63
N SER A 378 22.59 -1.79 22.99
CA SER A 378 21.56 -1.63 21.95
C SER A 378 21.89 -2.40 20.66
N SER A 379 23.05 -3.07 20.60
CA SER A 379 23.46 -3.90 19.47
C SER A 379 23.79 -5.32 19.89
N MET A 380 23.46 -6.28 19.02
CA MET A 380 23.68 -7.71 19.22
C MET A 380 24.17 -8.36 17.93
N THR A 381 25.19 -9.22 18.05
CA THR A 381 25.76 -9.94 16.90
C THR A 381 25.25 -11.38 16.84
N VAL A 382 24.98 -11.85 15.63
CA VAL A 382 24.63 -13.23 15.32
C VAL A 382 25.55 -13.72 14.21
N SER A 383 26.31 -14.79 14.46
CA SER A 383 27.32 -15.24 13.50
C SER A 383 26.72 -15.71 12.18
N ARG A 384 25.56 -16.37 12.22
CA ARG A 384 24.90 -16.94 11.04
C ARG A 384 23.40 -17.19 11.27
N MET A 385 22.60 -17.02 10.23
CA MET A 385 21.21 -17.47 10.13
C MET A 385 20.98 -18.16 8.78
N ASN A 386 20.68 -19.45 8.79
CA ASN A 386 20.34 -20.22 7.59
C ASN A 386 18.96 -19.84 7.04
N PRO A 387 18.64 -20.21 5.79
CA PRO A 387 17.30 -19.99 5.23
C PRO A 387 16.20 -20.56 6.14
N GLY A 388 15.20 -19.74 6.44
CA GLY A 388 14.10 -20.08 7.36
C GLY A 388 14.45 -20.10 8.85
N GLU A 389 15.71 -19.92 9.25
CA GLU A 389 16.14 -19.97 10.65
C GLU A 389 15.61 -18.78 11.46
N ILE A 390 15.19 -19.04 12.70
CA ILE A 390 14.72 -18.06 13.66
C ILE A 390 15.73 -17.94 14.81
N LYS A 391 16.03 -16.70 15.23
CA LYS A 391 16.83 -16.38 16.42
C LYS A 391 16.10 -15.42 17.34
N GLU A 392 16.13 -15.72 18.64
CA GLU A 392 15.62 -14.82 19.66
C GLU A 392 16.70 -13.83 20.10
N LEU A 393 16.35 -12.54 20.10
CA LEU A 393 17.12 -11.46 20.69
C LEU A 393 16.35 -10.97 21.93
N ARG A 394 17.04 -10.83 23.07
CA ARG A 394 16.45 -10.44 24.34
C ARG A 394 17.11 -9.18 24.85
N MET A 395 16.30 -8.20 25.24
CA MET A 395 16.81 -6.92 25.74
C MET A 395 15.90 -6.38 26.83
N LYS A 396 16.51 -5.82 27.87
CA LYS A 396 15.79 -5.14 28.95
C LYS A 396 15.78 -3.64 28.71
N MET A 397 14.59 -3.07 28.65
CA MET A 397 14.37 -1.67 28.31
C MET A 397 13.44 -0.99 29.32
N ILE A 398 13.60 0.32 29.46
CA ILE A 398 12.72 1.19 30.24
C ILE A 398 12.15 2.26 29.30
N PRO A 399 10.82 2.34 29.12
CA PRO A 399 10.20 3.48 28.49
C PRO A 399 10.29 4.69 29.43
N GLY A 400 10.61 5.86 28.92
CA GLY A 400 10.71 7.06 29.74
C GLY A 400 9.41 7.35 30.49
N ALA A 401 9.47 7.67 31.79
CA ALA A 401 8.26 8.01 32.58
C ALA A 401 7.46 9.20 32.00
N GLY A 402 8.15 10.01 31.18
CA GLY A 402 7.62 11.16 30.45
C GLY A 402 6.62 10.84 29.34
N VAL A 403 6.71 9.65 28.73
CA VAL A 403 6.09 9.35 27.43
C VAL A 403 4.57 9.21 27.51
N ASP A 404 3.87 9.60 26.44
CA ASP A 404 2.42 9.49 26.34
C ASP A 404 1.99 8.03 26.13
N GLN A 405 0.73 7.72 26.47
CA GLN A 405 0.18 6.39 26.19
C GLN A 405 -0.15 6.25 24.70
N ARG A 406 0.67 5.47 23.98
CA ARG A 406 0.47 5.05 22.58
C ARG A 406 1.48 3.96 22.19
N SER A 407 1.38 3.49 20.95
CA SER A 407 2.44 2.68 20.35
C SER A 407 3.61 3.54 19.89
N TYR A 408 4.82 3.04 20.15
CA TYR A 408 6.08 3.65 19.79
C TYR A 408 6.89 2.70 18.92
N SER A 409 7.51 3.23 17.88
CA SER A 409 8.28 2.40 16.96
C SER A 409 9.70 2.15 17.49
N LEU A 410 10.13 0.89 17.44
CA LEU A 410 11.50 0.48 17.67
C LEU A 410 12.06 -0.03 16.34
N ALA A 411 13.03 0.71 15.79
CA ALA A 411 13.73 0.32 14.59
C ALA A 411 14.84 -0.69 14.93
N ILE A 412 14.97 -1.70 14.07
CA ILE A 412 16.04 -2.68 14.07
C ILE A 412 16.82 -2.46 12.78
N ASN A 413 17.98 -1.84 12.91
CA ASN A 413 18.93 -1.68 11.82
C ASN A 413 19.79 -2.95 11.73
N GLU A 414 19.87 -3.52 10.55
CA GLU A 414 20.48 -4.83 10.28
C GLU A 414 21.67 -4.63 9.37
N THR A 415 22.85 -5.11 9.77
CA THR A 415 24.01 -5.21 8.89
C THR A 415 24.44 -6.67 8.79
N TYR A 416 24.57 -7.22 7.58
CA TYR A 416 24.94 -8.63 7.42
C TYR A 416 25.60 -8.94 6.06
N ASP A 417 26.24 -10.10 5.99
CA ASP A 417 26.80 -10.67 4.77
C ASP A 417 25.90 -11.76 4.21
N SER A 418 25.68 -11.73 2.90
CA SER A 418 25.16 -12.82 2.06
C SER A 418 26.30 -13.44 1.23
N PRO A 419 26.09 -14.59 0.55
CA PRO A 419 27.13 -15.23 -0.25
C PRO A 419 27.69 -14.34 -1.37
N GLU A 420 26.81 -13.61 -2.06
CA GLU A 420 27.17 -12.73 -3.20
C GLU A 420 27.21 -11.24 -2.83
N PHE A 421 26.87 -10.88 -1.59
CA PHE A 421 26.77 -9.48 -1.16
C PHE A 421 27.31 -9.31 0.26
N LYS A 422 28.28 -8.40 0.43
CA LYS A 422 28.91 -8.12 1.73
C LYS A 422 28.40 -6.82 2.32
N ASN A 423 28.24 -6.77 3.65
CA ASN A 423 27.75 -5.61 4.38
C ASN A 423 26.41 -5.05 3.87
N ALA A 424 25.43 -5.92 3.61
CA ALA A 424 24.04 -5.50 3.38
C ALA A 424 23.52 -4.72 4.58
N GLU A 425 22.85 -3.61 4.32
CA GLU A 425 22.19 -2.78 5.33
C GLU A 425 20.68 -2.78 5.05
N GLU A 426 19.90 -3.25 6.02
CA GLU A 426 18.43 -3.27 5.95
C GLU A 426 17.85 -2.73 7.26
N LYS A 427 16.57 -2.38 7.22
CA LYS A 427 15.87 -1.84 8.39
C LYS A 427 14.46 -2.41 8.48
N VAL A 428 14.13 -2.90 9.67
CA VAL A 428 12.77 -3.31 10.02
C VAL A 428 12.35 -2.61 11.32
N SER A 429 11.05 -2.63 11.64
CA SER A 429 10.54 -1.98 12.85
C SER A 429 9.44 -2.80 13.50
N VAL A 430 9.30 -2.64 14.82
CA VAL A 430 8.16 -3.14 15.60
C VAL A 430 7.55 -1.98 16.36
N ASP A 431 6.23 -2.02 16.55
CA ASP A 431 5.53 -1.01 17.34
C ASP A 431 5.16 -1.61 18.71
N ILE A 432 5.70 -1.00 19.78
CA ILE A 432 5.50 -1.45 21.15
C ILE A 432 4.49 -0.51 21.84
N PRO A 433 3.32 -1.01 22.27
CA PRO A 433 2.34 -0.20 22.99
C PRO A 433 2.82 0.10 24.40
N VAL A 434 2.86 1.38 24.77
CA VAL A 434 3.19 1.83 26.12
C VAL A 434 1.94 2.38 26.79
N LYS A 435 1.62 1.86 27.97
CA LYS A 435 0.55 2.30 28.85
C LYS A 435 1.05 3.25 29.93
N GLN A 436 0.15 4.03 30.49
CA GLN A 436 0.39 4.86 31.66
C GLN A 436 -0.54 4.39 32.78
N GLU A 437 -0.01 4.32 34.00
CA GLU A 437 -0.85 3.99 35.16
C GLU A 437 -1.84 5.14 35.44
N PRO A 438 -3.15 4.87 35.46
CA PRO A 438 -4.11 5.81 36.00
C PRO A 438 -3.80 6.05 37.47
N ARG A 439 -3.84 7.32 37.89
CA ARG A 439 -3.65 7.69 39.28
C ARG A 439 -4.70 8.71 39.67
N MET A 440 -5.36 8.46 40.79
CA MET A 440 -6.33 9.39 41.37
C MET A 440 -6.01 9.65 42.83
N ASN A 441 -6.43 10.82 43.31
CA ASN A 441 -6.40 11.18 44.71
C ASN A 441 -7.80 11.68 45.10
N VAL A 442 -8.38 11.06 46.12
CA VAL A 442 -9.68 11.46 46.69
C VAL A 442 -9.41 12.45 47.82
N GLY A 443 -9.98 13.65 47.71
CA GLY A 443 -9.86 14.70 48.72
C GLY A 443 -10.69 14.41 49.97
N THR A 444 -10.70 15.39 50.88
CA THR A 444 -11.46 15.30 52.13
C THR A 444 -12.96 15.23 51.86
N PHE A 445 -13.65 14.36 52.60
CA PHE A 445 -15.12 14.29 52.61
C PHE A 445 -15.71 15.44 53.42
N GLU A 446 -16.57 16.23 52.79
CA GLU A 446 -17.40 17.24 53.45
C GLU A 446 -18.82 16.69 53.54
N ILE A 447 -19.28 16.38 54.75
CA ILE A 447 -20.61 15.83 55.01
C ILE A 447 -21.41 16.87 55.79
N MET A 448 -22.56 17.28 55.28
CA MET A 448 -23.37 18.34 55.87
C MET A 448 -24.87 18.04 55.81
N PRO A 449 -25.56 17.85 56.96
CA PRO A 449 -24.98 17.60 58.30
C PRO A 449 -24.39 16.18 58.41
N ASP A 450 -23.43 15.97 59.31
CA ASP A 450 -22.76 14.68 59.59
C ASP A 450 -23.58 13.74 60.49
N SER A 451 -24.72 14.23 60.99
CA SER A 451 -25.72 13.47 61.73
C SER A 451 -27.12 13.89 61.32
N ILE A 452 -27.98 12.91 61.01
CA ILE A 452 -29.35 13.11 60.52
C ILE A 452 -30.32 12.15 61.21
N THR A 453 -31.62 12.44 61.18
CA THR A 453 -32.67 11.48 61.58
C THR A 453 -33.19 10.70 60.38
N VAL A 454 -33.82 9.55 60.62
CA VAL A 454 -34.54 8.79 59.58
C VAL A 454 -35.52 9.72 58.83
N GLY A 455 -35.50 9.66 57.49
CA GLY A 455 -36.32 10.51 56.62
C GLY A 455 -35.69 11.87 56.26
N SER A 456 -34.58 12.25 56.91
CA SER A 456 -33.80 13.44 56.54
C SER A 456 -32.69 13.12 55.54
N GLU A 457 -32.08 14.16 54.98
CA GLU A 457 -31.02 14.06 53.97
C GLU A 457 -29.73 14.72 54.44
N SER A 458 -28.59 14.16 54.03
CA SER A 458 -27.25 14.75 54.21
C SER A 458 -26.58 14.91 52.86
N ASN A 459 -25.92 16.04 52.63
CA ASN A 459 -25.13 16.23 51.42
C ASN A 459 -23.68 15.82 51.65
N VAL A 460 -23.13 15.04 50.73
CA VAL A 460 -21.72 14.63 50.72
C VAL A 460 -21.04 15.24 49.50
N MET A 461 -19.98 16.01 49.76
CA MET A 461 -19.14 16.60 48.72
C MET A 461 -17.68 16.20 48.91
N PHE A 462 -16.99 15.86 47.83
CA PHE A 462 -15.54 15.70 47.83
C PHE A 462 -14.95 15.79 46.41
N PRO A 463 -13.72 16.30 46.27
CA PRO A 463 -13.03 16.31 44.99
C PRO A 463 -12.33 14.98 44.70
N ILE A 464 -12.32 14.57 43.44
CA ILE A 464 -11.48 13.50 42.88
C ILE A 464 -10.49 14.16 41.93
N ASN A 465 -9.21 14.14 42.29
CA ASN A 465 -8.13 14.71 41.50
C ASN A 465 -7.47 13.61 40.66
N ASN A 466 -7.43 13.79 39.34
CA ASN A 466 -6.63 12.92 38.48
C ASN A 466 -5.16 13.34 38.52
N THR A 467 -4.35 12.58 39.26
CA THR A 467 -2.91 12.81 39.41
C THR A 467 -2.09 12.01 38.39
N GLY A 468 -2.74 11.19 37.57
CA GLY A 468 -2.14 10.42 36.49
C GLY A 468 -2.01 11.24 35.20
N LYS A 469 -1.43 10.61 34.18
CA LYS A 469 -1.23 11.20 32.84
C LYS A 469 -2.35 10.86 31.85
N VAL A 470 -3.20 9.90 32.21
CA VAL A 470 -4.30 9.41 31.38
C VAL A 470 -5.62 9.95 31.88
N THR A 471 -6.59 10.09 31.00
CA THR A 471 -7.95 10.48 31.39
C THR A 471 -8.61 9.34 32.14
N LEU A 472 -9.28 9.65 33.25
CA LEU A 472 -10.18 8.72 33.93
C LEU A 472 -11.55 8.86 33.26
N TYR A 473 -12.02 7.82 32.57
CA TYR A 473 -13.29 7.87 31.86
C TYR A 473 -14.43 7.41 32.76
N ASN A 474 -15.64 7.93 32.51
CA ASN A 474 -16.89 7.48 33.13
C ASN A 474 -16.80 7.34 34.66
N VAL A 475 -16.22 8.34 35.32
CA VAL A 475 -16.06 8.29 36.78
C VAL A 475 -17.43 8.35 37.45
N MET A 476 -17.72 7.33 38.25
CA MET A 476 -18.96 7.17 39.00
C MET A 476 -18.64 6.85 40.45
N VAL A 477 -19.45 7.37 41.35
CA VAL A 477 -19.34 7.14 42.78
C VAL A 477 -20.64 6.57 43.29
N ARG A 478 -20.57 5.46 44.02
CA ARG A 478 -21.72 4.81 44.64
C ARG A 478 -21.55 4.77 46.15
N PHE A 479 -22.63 5.07 46.86
CA PHE A 479 -22.68 5.09 48.32
C PHE A 479 -23.60 3.98 48.81
N GLU A 480 -23.12 3.16 49.73
CA GLU A 480 -23.87 2.04 50.29
C GLU A 480 -23.71 1.94 51.81
N ALA A 481 -24.85 1.89 52.51
CA ALA A 481 -24.95 1.46 53.90
C ALA A 481 -26.38 1.00 54.17
N ASP A 482 -26.60 0.22 55.23
CA ASP A 482 -27.94 -0.22 55.64
C ASP A 482 -28.82 0.96 56.13
N SER A 483 -28.20 2.04 56.60
CA SER A 483 -28.86 3.22 57.16
C SER A 483 -29.37 4.22 56.10
N ILE A 484 -28.96 4.10 54.84
CA ILE A 484 -29.31 5.03 53.75
C ILE A 484 -29.93 4.30 52.55
N ASN A 485 -30.67 5.03 51.71
CA ASN A 485 -30.92 4.55 50.35
C ASN A 485 -29.59 4.57 49.54
N PRO A 486 -29.28 3.52 48.75
CA PRO A 486 -28.14 3.56 47.85
C PRO A 486 -28.22 4.78 46.93
N ALA A 487 -27.11 5.50 46.82
CA ALA A 487 -27.02 6.72 46.02
C ALA A 487 -25.84 6.61 45.05
N GLU A 488 -25.96 7.23 43.89
CA GLU A 488 -24.92 7.27 42.86
C GLU A 488 -24.73 8.70 42.36
N SER A 489 -23.48 9.07 42.07
CA SER A 489 -23.11 10.36 41.48
C SER A 489 -22.20 10.14 40.29
N TYR A 490 -22.58 10.69 39.13
CA TYR A 490 -21.80 10.60 37.90
C TYR A 490 -20.95 11.86 37.74
N VAL A 491 -19.64 11.70 37.86
CA VAL A 491 -18.66 12.79 37.78
C VAL A 491 -18.24 13.05 36.34
N GLY A 492 -18.31 12.04 35.47
CA GLY A 492 -17.90 12.13 34.07
C GLY A 492 -16.41 11.85 33.87
N ASN A 493 -15.84 12.40 32.79
CA ASN A 493 -14.42 12.19 32.47
C ASN A 493 -13.56 13.22 33.19
N ILE A 494 -12.48 12.76 33.85
CA ILE A 494 -11.52 13.63 34.52
C ILE A 494 -10.18 13.55 33.78
N LYS A 495 -9.80 14.61 33.06
CA LYS A 495 -8.53 14.62 32.32
C LYS A 495 -7.33 14.69 33.27
N SER A 496 -6.14 14.37 32.75
CA SER A 496 -4.88 14.48 33.48
C SER A 496 -4.72 15.87 34.13
N GLY A 497 -4.55 15.91 35.45
CA GLY A 497 -4.38 17.14 36.22
C GLY A 497 -5.67 17.91 36.54
N GLU A 498 -6.83 17.44 36.09
CA GLU A 498 -8.14 18.05 36.42
C GLU A 498 -8.76 17.41 37.67
N THR A 499 -9.76 18.11 38.22
CA THR A 499 -10.54 17.69 39.39
C THR A 499 -11.99 17.50 39.00
N GLY A 500 -12.55 16.32 39.28
CA GLY A 500 -13.99 16.07 39.27
C GLY A 500 -14.55 16.28 40.66
N ASN A 501 -15.72 16.92 40.80
CA ASN A 501 -16.36 17.13 42.09
C ASN A 501 -17.54 16.20 42.23
N VAL A 502 -17.58 15.47 43.35
CA VAL A 502 -18.71 14.64 43.74
C VAL A 502 -19.65 15.50 44.56
N ASP A 503 -20.93 15.48 44.22
CA ASP A 503 -22.02 16.08 44.97
C ASP A 503 -23.15 15.06 45.00
N ALA A 504 -23.48 14.55 46.18
CA ALA A 504 -24.41 13.44 46.37
C ALA A 504 -25.26 13.65 47.63
N MET A 505 -26.58 13.54 47.45
CA MET A 505 -27.54 13.64 48.53
C MET A 505 -27.89 12.24 49.05
N LEU A 506 -27.59 11.98 50.33
CA LEU A 506 -27.86 10.71 51.00
C LEU A 506 -29.13 10.81 51.84
N THR A 507 -30.12 9.98 51.55
CA THR A 507 -31.40 9.93 52.30
C THR A 507 -31.36 8.82 53.34
N ALA A 508 -31.58 9.16 54.61
CA ALA A 508 -31.65 8.20 55.71
C ALA A 508 -32.94 7.38 55.71
N VAL A 509 -32.82 6.05 55.88
CA VAL A 509 -33.94 5.11 55.91
C VAL A 509 -34.01 4.25 57.16
N ALA A 510 -32.90 4.10 57.87
CA ALA A 510 -32.85 3.36 59.13
C ALA A 510 -31.77 3.96 60.06
N PRO A 511 -31.95 3.89 61.38
CA PRO A 511 -30.92 4.29 62.32
C PRO A 511 -29.64 3.46 62.13
N THR A 512 -28.48 4.07 62.35
CA THR A 512 -27.19 3.36 62.27
C THR A 512 -27.10 2.33 63.38
N SER A 513 -26.82 1.08 63.02
CA SER A 513 -26.59 -0.03 63.96
C SER A 513 -25.12 -0.21 64.35
N ASP A 514 -24.22 0.43 63.60
CA ASP A 514 -22.76 0.43 63.75
C ASP A 514 -22.24 1.84 64.08
N ASP A 515 -20.98 2.13 63.72
CA ASP A 515 -20.37 3.46 63.89
C ASP A 515 -20.82 4.49 62.83
N GLY A 516 -21.77 4.14 61.97
CA GLY A 516 -22.26 4.99 60.88
C GLY A 516 -21.40 4.92 59.62
N THR A 517 -20.67 3.83 59.41
CA THR A 517 -19.83 3.65 58.21
C THR A 517 -20.69 3.57 56.94
N VAL A 518 -20.37 4.43 55.97
CA VAL A 518 -20.89 4.36 54.60
C VAL A 518 -19.76 3.96 53.66
N HIS A 519 -19.97 2.88 52.90
CA HIS A 519 -19.05 2.41 51.87
C HIS A 519 -19.21 3.26 50.61
N ILE A 520 -18.08 3.65 50.04
CA ILE A 520 -17.99 4.46 48.82
C ILE A 520 -17.21 3.65 47.80
N GLU A 521 -17.86 3.34 46.69
CA GLU A 521 -17.25 2.68 45.54
C GLU A 521 -17.04 3.71 44.43
N ILE A 522 -15.78 4.02 44.11
CA ILE A 522 -15.43 4.91 43.02
C ILE A 522 -15.00 4.05 41.84
N THR A 523 -15.76 4.07 40.76
CA THR A 523 -15.46 3.34 39.53
C THR A 523 -15.02 4.29 38.42
N TYR A 524 -14.01 3.92 37.65
CA TYR A 524 -13.59 4.64 36.46
C TYR A 524 -13.08 3.68 35.39
N GLU A 525 -13.17 4.07 34.13
CA GLU A 525 -12.70 3.30 32.99
C GLU A 525 -11.37 3.83 32.44
N ASP A 526 -10.54 2.91 31.93
CA ASP A 526 -9.38 3.28 31.11
C ASP A 526 -9.80 3.59 29.65
N VAL A 527 -8.83 3.89 28.78
CA VAL A 527 -9.09 4.17 27.35
C VAL A 527 -9.74 3.00 26.59
N ASN A 528 -9.64 1.78 27.13
CA ASN A 528 -10.21 0.57 26.54
C ASN A 528 -11.59 0.23 27.13
N GLY A 529 -12.13 1.08 28.03
CA GLY A 529 -13.40 0.83 28.71
C GLY A 529 -13.31 -0.21 29.82
N VAL A 530 -12.10 -0.55 30.30
CA VAL A 530 -11.93 -1.50 31.40
C VAL A 530 -12.16 -0.77 32.72
N PRO A 531 -13.19 -1.16 33.52
CA PRO A 531 -13.48 -0.50 34.78
C PRO A 531 -12.48 -0.90 35.87
N THR A 532 -12.11 0.07 36.69
CA THR A 532 -11.31 -0.09 37.91
C THR A 532 -12.09 0.48 39.09
N VAL A 533 -12.03 -0.22 40.22
CA VAL A 533 -12.77 0.12 41.44
C VAL A 533 -11.81 0.59 42.54
N VAL A 534 -12.16 1.68 43.21
CA VAL A 534 -11.46 2.22 44.38
C VAL A 534 -12.45 2.38 45.52
N GLU A 535 -12.22 1.64 46.61
CA GLU A 535 -13.07 1.69 47.80
C GLU A 535 -12.59 2.75 48.79
N LYS A 536 -13.56 3.49 49.36
CA LYS A 536 -13.39 4.44 50.47
C LYS A 536 -14.53 4.29 51.45
N THR A 537 -14.40 4.93 52.61
CA THR A 537 -15.45 4.97 53.63
C THR A 537 -15.58 6.38 54.17
N LEU A 538 -16.80 6.75 54.55
CA LEU A 538 -17.09 7.93 55.36
C LEU A 538 -17.97 7.57 56.55
N LEU A 539 -18.16 8.50 57.48
CA LEU A 539 -19.04 8.33 58.63
C LEU A 539 -20.25 9.26 58.50
N LEU A 540 -21.46 8.72 58.62
CA LEU A 540 -22.72 9.44 58.69
C LEU A 540 -23.59 8.78 59.77
N THR A 541 -23.89 9.51 60.84
CA THR A 541 -24.74 8.99 61.92
C THR A 541 -26.21 9.18 61.57
N VAL A 542 -27.02 8.12 61.70
CA VAL A 542 -28.48 8.20 61.52
C VAL A 542 -29.17 7.86 62.83
N MET A 543 -29.91 8.83 63.38
CA MET A 543 -30.64 8.72 64.63
C MET A 543 -32.11 8.35 64.35
N GLU A 544 -32.74 7.71 65.34
CA GLU A 544 -34.19 7.52 65.32
C GLU A 544 -34.90 8.89 65.38
N GLU A 545 -36.03 9.01 64.69
CA GLU A 545 -36.84 10.23 64.77
C GLU A 545 -37.39 10.33 66.19
N GLU A 546 -36.89 11.26 66.99
CA GLU A 546 -37.52 11.54 68.28
C GLU A 546 -38.94 12.02 68.01
N PRO A 547 -39.97 11.34 68.55
CA PRO A 547 -41.31 11.87 68.48
C PRO A 547 -41.25 13.22 69.20
N MET A 548 -41.47 14.31 68.46
CA MET A 548 -41.67 15.60 69.09
C MET A 548 -42.83 15.43 70.06
N ASP A 549 -42.51 15.39 71.35
CA ASP A 549 -43.48 15.57 72.40
C ASP A 549 -43.99 17.00 72.23
N MET A 550 -45.13 17.13 71.54
CA MET A 550 -45.98 18.31 71.54
C MET A 550 -46.58 18.47 72.95
N GLY A 551 -45.70 18.58 73.95
CA GLY A 551 -45.99 18.99 75.30
C GLY A 551 -46.27 20.48 75.29
N ASP A 552 -47.54 20.81 75.08
CA ASP A 552 -48.23 21.98 75.64
C ASP A 552 -47.43 23.31 75.55
N PHE A 553 -47.16 23.78 74.33
CA PHE A 553 -46.85 25.20 74.14
C PHE A 553 -48.14 26.01 74.25
N ASP A 554 -48.38 26.51 75.46
CA ASP A 554 -49.35 27.53 75.82
C ASP A 554 -49.22 28.75 74.87
N MET A 555 -50.20 28.90 73.99
CA MET A 555 -50.35 30.03 73.06
C MET A 555 -50.85 31.25 73.84
N GLY A 556 -49.94 31.85 74.61
CA GLY A 556 -50.12 33.13 75.27
C GLY A 556 -49.48 34.27 74.49
N ASP A 557 -50.31 35.01 73.75
CA ASP A 557 -50.14 36.42 73.37
C ASP A 557 -48.90 36.80 72.51
N MET A 558 -49.09 36.86 71.20
CA MET A 558 -48.27 37.76 70.37
C MET A 558 -49.11 38.33 69.22
N ASP A 559 -49.62 39.53 69.49
CA ASP A 559 -50.30 40.41 68.55
C ASP A 559 -49.31 40.92 67.49
N GLY A 560 -49.73 40.90 66.21
CA GLY A 560 -49.15 41.72 65.14
C GLY A 560 -48.05 41.12 64.27
N MET A 561 -48.42 40.39 63.22
CA MET A 561 -47.92 40.64 61.86
C MET A 561 -48.76 39.88 60.82
N GLU A 562 -49.50 40.62 59.99
CA GLU A 562 -50.17 40.10 58.80
C GLU A 562 -49.13 39.60 57.78
N GLY A 563 -49.20 38.32 57.45
CA GLY A 563 -48.60 37.74 56.25
C GLY A 563 -49.59 36.72 55.68
N GLU A 564 -49.99 36.90 54.42
CA GLU A 564 -50.92 36.00 53.75
C GLU A 564 -50.40 34.55 53.72
N PRO A 565 -51.24 33.53 54.01
CA PRO A 565 -50.80 32.15 54.05
C PRO A 565 -50.54 31.62 52.64
N THR A 566 -49.36 31.09 52.39
CA THR A 566 -49.00 30.44 51.13
C THR A 566 -49.71 29.08 50.99
N PHE A 567 -50.03 28.67 49.76
CA PHE A 567 -50.74 27.42 49.40
C PHE A 567 -50.21 26.15 50.11
N PHE A 568 -48.91 26.10 50.45
CA PHE A 568 -48.27 25.00 51.19
C PHE A 568 -48.74 24.84 52.64
N GLN A 569 -49.18 25.91 53.32
CA GLN A 569 -49.67 25.82 54.70
C GLN A 569 -51.10 25.25 54.78
N LYS A 570 -51.90 25.37 53.71
CA LYS A 570 -53.30 24.90 53.72
C LYS A 570 -53.44 23.39 53.45
N ASN A 571 -52.41 22.74 52.88
CA ASN A 571 -52.45 21.34 52.45
C ASN A 571 -51.39 20.43 53.10
N LYS A 572 -50.70 20.90 54.16
CA LYS A 572 -49.60 20.15 54.81
C LYS A 572 -50.03 18.77 55.34
N MET A 573 -51.23 18.67 55.92
CA MET A 573 -51.77 17.42 56.47
C MET A 573 -52.23 16.41 55.40
N VAL A 574 -52.66 16.89 54.22
CA VAL A 574 -53.11 16.00 53.13
C VAL A 574 -51.92 15.47 52.33
N ILE A 575 -50.90 16.30 52.11
CA ILE A 575 -49.67 15.93 51.39
C ILE A 575 -48.83 14.93 52.20
N LEU A 576 -48.70 15.13 53.52
CA LEU A 576 -48.03 14.19 54.42
C LEU A 576 -48.75 12.83 54.52
N ALA A 577 -50.08 12.82 54.54
CA ALA A 577 -50.86 11.58 54.58
C ALA A 577 -50.78 10.78 53.26
N THR A 578 -50.71 11.46 52.11
CA THR A 578 -50.54 10.78 50.81
C THR A 578 -49.10 10.32 50.55
N ALA A 579 -48.09 11.05 51.05
CA ALA A 579 -46.69 10.68 50.92
C ALA A 579 -46.33 9.48 51.80
N ALA A 580 -46.81 9.43 53.06
CA ALA A 580 -46.56 8.29 53.95
C ALA A 580 -47.15 6.96 53.43
N VAL A 581 -48.33 7.00 52.80
CA VAL A 581 -48.96 5.80 52.21
C VAL A 581 -48.25 5.35 50.93
N ALA A 582 -47.73 6.29 50.12
CA ALA A 582 -46.94 5.97 48.94
C ALA A 582 -45.56 5.37 49.31
N VAL A 583 -44.89 5.92 50.33
CA VAL A 583 -43.59 5.44 50.83
C VAL A 583 -43.72 4.07 51.49
N ALA A 584 -44.76 3.84 52.32
CA ALA A 584 -45.03 2.52 52.88
C ALA A 584 -45.38 1.47 51.80
N GLY A 585 -46.11 1.88 50.75
CA GLY A 585 -46.44 1.03 49.61
C GLY A 585 -45.23 0.62 48.78
N VAL A 586 -44.32 1.56 48.49
CA VAL A 586 -43.07 1.30 47.74
C VAL A 586 -42.08 0.49 48.58
N ALA A 587 -41.92 0.79 49.87
CA ALA A 587 -41.08 0.00 50.79
C ALA A 587 -41.58 -1.45 50.92
N ALA A 588 -42.90 -1.66 51.05
CA ALA A 588 -43.48 -3.00 51.06
C ALA A 588 -43.27 -3.74 49.74
N LEU A 589 -43.36 -3.05 48.60
CA LEU A 589 -43.09 -3.60 47.27
C LEU A 589 -41.62 -4.00 47.09
N VAL A 590 -40.69 -3.16 47.54
CA VAL A 590 -39.23 -3.41 47.48
C VAL A 590 -38.85 -4.58 48.40
N ILE A 591 -39.39 -4.62 49.62
CA ILE A 591 -39.18 -5.75 50.55
C ILE A 591 -39.77 -7.04 49.97
N HIS A 592 -40.95 -6.97 49.35
CA HIS A 592 -41.57 -8.12 48.68
C HIS A 592 -40.73 -8.61 47.48
N MET A 593 -40.22 -7.69 46.65
CA MET A 593 -39.34 -8.02 45.53
C MET A 593 -37.99 -8.59 46.00
N ARG A 594 -37.39 -8.07 47.06
CA ARG A 594 -36.15 -8.60 47.67
C ARG A 594 -36.37 -10.00 48.26
N LYS A 595 -37.52 -10.25 48.93
CA LYS A 595 -37.88 -11.61 49.41
C LYS A 595 -38.13 -12.58 48.25
N LYS A 596 -38.74 -12.13 47.14
CA LYS A 596 -38.96 -12.97 45.95
C LYS A 596 -37.65 -13.28 45.21
N LYS A 597 -36.70 -12.34 45.18
CA LYS A 597 -35.37 -12.56 44.59
C LYS A 597 -34.51 -13.51 45.43
N LYS A 598 -34.54 -13.39 46.77
CA LYS A 598 -33.89 -14.36 47.67
C LYS A 598 -34.50 -15.77 47.57
N LYS A 599 -35.83 -15.91 47.43
CA LYS A 599 -36.46 -17.22 47.21
C LYS A 599 -36.08 -17.85 45.86
N ARG A 600 -36.00 -17.07 44.79
CA ARG A 600 -35.57 -17.58 43.48
C ARG A 600 -34.10 -18.01 43.45
N LEU A 601 -33.22 -17.31 44.17
CA LEU A 601 -31.81 -17.69 44.29
C LEU A 601 -31.64 -18.97 45.14
N LEU A 602 -32.46 -19.14 46.18
CA LEU A 602 -32.50 -20.39 46.96
C LEU A 602 -33.09 -21.57 46.15
N GLU A 603 -34.10 -21.33 45.30
CA GLU A 603 -34.66 -22.35 44.41
C GLU A 603 -33.72 -22.70 43.23
N GLU A 604 -32.86 -21.77 42.78
CA GLU A 604 -31.79 -22.04 41.80
C GLU A 604 -30.62 -22.83 42.43
N GLU A 605 -30.21 -22.54 43.68
CA GLU A 605 -29.19 -23.31 44.40
C GLU A 605 -29.66 -24.72 44.82
N GLU A 606 -30.94 -24.91 45.16
CA GLU A 606 -31.52 -26.23 45.44
C GLU A 606 -31.75 -27.06 44.16
N GLY A 607 -31.93 -26.42 42.99
CA GLY A 607 -32.06 -27.11 41.70
C GLY A 607 -30.74 -27.60 41.11
N GLU A 608 -29.64 -26.87 41.31
CA GLU A 608 -28.30 -27.27 40.83
C GLU A 608 -27.68 -28.41 41.63
N THR A 609 -28.15 -28.68 42.86
CA THR A 609 -27.65 -29.79 43.70
C THR A 609 -28.34 -31.14 43.45
N GLU A 610 -29.50 -31.18 42.77
CA GLU A 610 -30.16 -32.45 42.39
C GLU A 610 -29.65 -33.02 41.05
N ASP A 611 -29.07 -32.20 40.16
CA ASP A 611 -28.56 -32.65 38.85
C ASP A 611 -27.11 -33.19 38.87
N GLU A 612 -26.36 -33.04 39.98
CA GLU A 612 -25.01 -33.62 40.14
C GLU A 612 -24.98 -35.05 40.71
N ASN A 613 -26.14 -35.69 40.93
CA ASN A 613 -26.20 -37.03 41.54
C ASN A 613 -27.20 -38.00 40.85
N SER A 614 -27.24 -37.98 39.50
CA SER A 614 -27.95 -39.01 38.71
C SER A 614 -27.11 -39.63 37.60
#